data_AF-A0A225A8L0-F1
#
_entry.id   AF-A0A225A8L0-F1
#
_cell.length_a   1.000
_cell.length_b   1.000
_cell.length_c   1.000
_cell.angle_alpha   90.00
_cell.angle_beta   90.00
_cell.angle_gamma   90.00
#
_symmetry.space_group_name_H-M   'P 1'
#
loop_
_entity.id
_entity.type
_entity.pdbx_description
1 polymer ?
#
loop_
_entity_poly.entity_id
_entity_poly.type
_entity_poly.pdbx_seq_one_letter_code
_entity_poly.pdbx_strand_id
1 'polypeptide(L)'
;MPRKNWNSLYQDWPKLLNQSPEARNAYVDAILDHSVDQDVAYIRHHYTRGRGREVDFRCRDSITELGQSILGDEDQQIRYSTRMTYVPLISRSKLSRQNFSTSGFVLGQKRDAEEAGFPEEYASEEELGDTRSIPCSAGKSSSGSFTILGELILSRPPSELEQRAEQLEPYLEELDNRNMKELDCPIKNLHAAFQKFKEDEISTWKTIQHMDVLPEALSPDFLVKPSGSLSSPIAHHLNQPTFTTGKENIREGEVADPMNGCTSMVMGNLYETGETLMFDHIALRIQCKLKIEVVWGVKVQQRLVKTKEFEVLPLWGEFKDVVIMLSKESNYGNADPRYRFRRIILCLAHPGYMYWQKKDDSETSARQDRALKAAALMARKIDIWKRNYFLDKLWFKSVPGKARLMELKAYANALEKERHIPKPTILQVDNNMPPTTLRPSAATGDWDIFFNSTPHSNQAFRELIPEALGALEKCTSDWQSPSDLPEPVLRWFQGQKEILFYNIPVSSFNDVTRKLETIVPSTRFGQGPSEGLGELLIRLMGAKLTSFARDAEVPLAQIISLGGRSQCLVAISLAPDDARARARTALESV
;
A
#
# COMPACT_ATOMS: atom_id res chain seq x y z
N MET A 1 -1.82 -5.91 -27.69
CA MET A 1 -1.45 -4.51 -27.38
C MET A 1 -0.05 -4.48 -26.79
N PRO A 2 0.80 -3.48 -27.11
CA PRO A 2 2.13 -3.39 -26.51
C PRO A 2 2.03 -3.20 -24.99
N ARG A 3 3.00 -3.75 -24.25
CA ARG A 3 3.03 -3.70 -22.78
C ARG A 3 3.03 -2.25 -22.31
N LYS A 4 2.03 -1.88 -21.52
CA LYS A 4 1.94 -0.60 -20.82
C LYS A 4 2.40 -0.82 -19.39
N ASN A 5 3.37 -0.03 -18.95
CA ASN A 5 3.89 -0.06 -17.58
C ASN A 5 3.58 1.29 -16.92
N TRP A 6 3.86 1.44 -15.63
CA TRP A 6 3.64 2.72 -14.94
C TRP A 6 4.40 3.90 -15.59
N ASN A 7 5.44 3.63 -16.40
CA ASN A 7 6.14 4.65 -17.19
C ASN A 7 5.29 5.14 -18.38
N SER A 8 4.58 4.22 -19.06
CA SER A 8 3.65 4.60 -20.13
C SER A 8 2.48 5.40 -19.59
N LEU A 9 2.06 5.21 -18.33
CA LEU A 9 1.05 6.03 -17.70
C LEU A 9 1.45 7.50 -17.72
N TYR A 10 2.68 7.88 -17.35
CA TYR A 10 3.11 9.28 -17.31
C TYR A 10 3.26 9.90 -18.71
N GLN A 11 3.75 9.12 -19.68
CA GLN A 11 3.86 9.55 -21.08
C GLN A 11 2.50 9.67 -21.78
N ASP A 12 1.58 8.77 -21.45
CA ASP A 12 0.21 8.79 -21.95
C ASP A 12 -0.70 9.64 -21.05
N TRP A 13 -0.28 10.05 -19.85
CA TRP A 13 -1.15 10.76 -18.89
C TRP A 13 -1.67 12.06 -19.50
N PRO A 14 -0.84 12.90 -20.16
CA PRO A 14 -1.35 14.04 -20.91
C PRO A 14 -2.40 13.68 -21.97
N LYS A 15 -2.27 12.51 -22.62
CA LYS A 15 -3.24 12.00 -23.60
C LYS A 15 -4.50 11.43 -22.93
N LEU A 16 -4.35 10.84 -21.75
CA LEU A 16 -5.41 10.26 -20.93
C LEU A 16 -6.21 11.32 -20.17
N LEU A 17 -5.61 12.48 -19.88
CA LEU A 17 -6.28 13.62 -19.25
C LEU A 17 -7.45 14.15 -20.10
N ASN A 18 -7.39 13.95 -21.41
CA ASN A 18 -8.47 14.28 -22.34
C ASN A 18 -9.47 13.14 -22.55
N GLN A 19 -9.30 12.00 -21.86
CA GLN A 19 -10.20 10.85 -21.94
C GLN A 19 -11.16 10.80 -20.74
N SER A 20 -12.24 10.03 -20.88
CA SER A 20 -13.24 9.90 -19.82
C SER A 20 -12.65 9.28 -18.54
N PRO A 21 -13.24 9.52 -17.35
CA PRO A 21 -12.86 8.84 -16.11
C PRO A 21 -12.74 7.32 -16.26
N GLU A 22 -13.64 6.69 -17.01
CA GLU A 22 -13.67 5.24 -17.25
C GLU A 22 -12.47 4.78 -18.07
N ALA A 23 -12.09 5.54 -19.11
CA ALA A 23 -10.91 5.24 -19.91
C ALA A 23 -9.60 5.40 -19.11
N ARG A 24 -9.54 6.40 -18.22
CA ARG A 24 -8.43 6.58 -17.27
C ARG A 24 -8.37 5.43 -16.28
N ASN A 25 -9.51 5.03 -15.70
CA ASN A 25 -9.59 3.91 -14.76
C ASN A 25 -9.23 2.59 -15.43
N ALA A 26 -9.73 2.31 -16.64
CA ALA A 26 -9.39 1.12 -17.41
C ALA A 26 -7.89 1.06 -17.77
N TYR A 27 -7.29 2.21 -18.12
CA TYR A 27 -5.85 2.28 -18.36
C TYR A 27 -5.05 2.05 -17.07
N VAL A 28 -5.49 2.61 -15.95
CA VAL A 28 -4.88 2.41 -14.62
C VAL A 28 -5.02 0.95 -14.17
N ASP A 29 -6.18 0.33 -14.33
CA ASP A 29 -6.45 -1.06 -14.00
C ASP A 29 -5.62 -2.03 -14.85
N ALA A 30 -5.47 -1.76 -16.14
CA ALA A 30 -4.59 -2.53 -17.03
C ALA A 30 -3.11 -2.52 -16.59
N ILE A 31 -2.67 -1.47 -15.91
CA ILE A 31 -1.30 -1.36 -15.36
C ILE A 31 -1.20 -1.99 -13.96
N LEU A 32 -2.27 -1.92 -13.18
CA LEU A 32 -2.35 -2.49 -11.83
C LEU A 32 -2.35 -4.00 -11.81
N ASP A 33 -3.09 -4.63 -12.72
CA ASP A 33 -3.11 -6.08 -12.86
C ASP A 33 -1.69 -6.63 -13.07
N HIS A 34 -0.83 -5.88 -13.76
CA HIS A 34 0.57 -6.24 -13.97
C HIS A 34 1.48 -6.08 -12.73
N SER A 35 1.11 -5.21 -11.77
CA SER A 35 1.91 -4.89 -10.57
C SER A 35 1.59 -5.80 -9.38
N VAL A 36 0.34 -6.28 -9.28
CA VAL A 36 -0.10 -7.18 -8.20
C VAL A 36 0.60 -8.55 -8.31
N ASP A 37 0.82 -9.03 -9.53
CA ASP A 37 1.48 -10.30 -9.81
C ASP A 37 2.94 -10.37 -9.32
N GLN A 38 3.68 -9.25 -9.36
CA GLN A 38 5.08 -9.18 -8.90
C GLN A 38 5.19 -9.19 -7.36
N ASP A 39 4.17 -8.71 -6.65
CA ASP A 39 4.19 -8.51 -5.20
C ASP A 39 3.68 -9.72 -4.40
N VAL A 40 2.72 -10.49 -4.94
CA VAL A 40 2.30 -11.76 -4.32
C VAL A 40 3.47 -12.75 -4.28
N ALA A 41 4.33 -12.73 -5.30
CA ALA A 41 5.57 -13.51 -5.33
C ALA A 41 6.57 -13.07 -4.23
N TYR A 42 6.72 -11.75 -4.00
CA TYR A 42 7.62 -11.19 -3.00
C TYR A 42 7.16 -11.42 -1.54
N ILE A 43 5.87 -11.19 -1.24
CA ILE A 43 5.31 -11.35 0.10
C ILE A 43 5.32 -12.82 0.53
N ARG A 44 4.99 -13.75 -0.37
CA ARG A 44 5.00 -15.20 -0.09
C ARG A 44 6.41 -15.74 0.17
N HIS A 45 7.45 -15.15 -0.44
CA HIS A 45 8.85 -15.52 -0.24
C HIS A 45 9.39 -15.13 1.15
N HIS A 46 8.94 -14.02 1.72
CA HIS A 46 9.49 -13.48 2.97
C HIS A 46 8.74 -13.92 4.24
N TYR A 47 7.43 -14.17 4.16
CA TYR A 47 6.64 -14.55 5.36
C TYR A 47 6.74 -16.03 5.75
N THR A 48 7.02 -16.94 4.81
CA THR A 48 7.11 -18.40 5.08
C THR A 48 8.39 -18.82 5.81
N ARG A 49 9.40 -17.95 5.92
CA ARG A 49 10.70 -18.27 6.56
C ARG A 49 10.88 -17.73 7.98
N GLY A 50 9.94 -16.94 8.50
CA GLY A 50 10.13 -16.18 9.75
C GLY A 50 9.70 -16.88 11.04
N ARG A 51 8.65 -17.71 11.03
CA ARG A 51 8.16 -18.42 12.23
C ARG A 51 7.47 -19.70 11.77
N GLY A 52 7.86 -20.85 12.32
CA GLY A 52 7.27 -22.16 12.03
C GLY A 52 5.84 -22.35 12.57
N ARG A 53 4.95 -21.38 12.34
CA ARG A 53 3.49 -21.52 12.50
C ARG A 53 2.81 -20.69 11.42
N GLU A 54 1.99 -21.39 10.65
CA GLU A 54 1.11 -20.88 9.62
C GLU A 54 0.04 -19.98 10.26
N VAL A 55 -0.11 -18.75 9.78
CA VAL A 55 -1.25 -17.87 10.12
C VAL A 55 -2.06 -17.72 8.84
N ASP A 56 -3.27 -18.29 8.83
CA ASP A 56 -4.24 -18.20 7.75
C ASP A 56 -4.81 -16.76 7.71
N PHE A 57 -4.51 -16.01 6.64
CA PHE A 57 -5.04 -14.67 6.43
C PHE A 57 -6.28 -14.75 5.53
N ARG A 58 -7.47 -14.53 6.10
CA ARG A 58 -8.70 -14.27 5.35
C ARG A 58 -9.25 -12.91 5.74
N CYS A 59 -9.41 -12.02 4.77
CA CYS A 59 -10.25 -10.82 4.91
C CYS A 59 -10.60 -10.29 3.51
N ARG A 60 -11.82 -10.57 3.03
CA ARG A 60 -12.44 -9.78 1.96
C ARG A 60 -13.97 -9.71 1.99
N ASP A 61 -14.65 -10.60 2.71
CA ASP A 61 -16.12 -10.68 2.60
C ASP A 61 -16.79 -10.06 3.83
N SER A 62 -17.23 -8.80 3.76
CA SER A 62 -18.30 -8.20 4.61
C SER A 62 -18.67 -6.72 4.28
N ILE A 63 -18.58 -6.25 3.03
CA ILE A 63 -18.87 -4.81 2.73
C ILE A 63 -20.13 -4.54 1.88
N THR A 64 -20.86 -5.54 1.38
CA THR A 64 -21.92 -5.25 0.38
C THR A 64 -23.38 -5.33 0.86
N GLU A 65 -23.67 -5.58 2.15
CA GLU A 65 -25.07 -5.82 2.58
C GLU A 65 -25.69 -4.86 3.61
N LEU A 66 -25.13 -3.68 3.85
CA LEU A 66 -25.71 -2.72 4.82
C LEU A 66 -25.87 -1.28 4.28
N GLY A 67 -26.24 -1.16 3.00
CA GLY A 67 -26.45 0.12 2.32
C GLY A 67 -27.90 0.49 1.99
N GLN A 68 -28.91 -0.35 2.25
CA GLN A 68 -30.28 -0.10 1.74
C GLN A 68 -31.45 -0.37 2.72
N SER A 69 -31.27 -0.27 4.04
CA SER A 69 -32.40 -0.42 4.98
C SER A 69 -32.34 0.45 6.25
N ILE A 70 -32.00 1.74 6.14
CA ILE A 70 -32.25 2.68 7.25
C ILE A 70 -32.86 3.98 6.71
N LEU A 71 -34.13 3.90 6.36
CA LEU A 71 -35.13 4.97 6.47
C LEU A 71 -36.48 4.28 6.72
N GLY A 72 -36.99 4.34 7.96
CA GLY A 72 -38.35 3.91 8.28
C GLY A 72 -38.52 3.28 9.66
N ASP A 73 -39.06 4.10 10.57
CA ASP A 73 -39.90 3.82 11.73
C ASP A 73 -39.46 3.04 12.99
N GLU A 74 -39.68 3.79 14.07
CA GLU A 74 -40.01 3.55 15.47
C GLU A 74 -40.41 2.15 15.99
N ASP A 75 -40.09 2.00 17.29
CA ASP A 75 -40.74 1.18 18.31
C ASP A 75 -40.85 -0.35 18.14
N GLN A 76 -40.03 -1.07 18.93
CA GLN A 76 -40.57 -2.01 19.92
C GLN A 76 -39.53 -2.51 20.93
N GLN A 77 -39.89 -2.38 22.21
CA GLN A 77 -39.35 -3.14 23.34
C GLN A 77 -39.47 -4.64 23.11
N ILE A 78 -38.39 -5.42 23.28
CA ILE A 78 -38.49 -6.78 23.84
C ILE A 78 -37.33 -7.02 24.82
N ARG A 79 -37.70 -7.27 26.08
CA ARG A 79 -36.87 -7.82 27.14
C ARG A 79 -36.58 -9.30 26.85
N TYR A 80 -35.33 -9.74 27.02
CA TYR A 80 -35.08 -11.05 27.61
C TYR A 80 -33.96 -10.99 28.64
N SER A 81 -34.33 -11.31 29.87
CA SER A 81 -33.45 -11.60 30.99
C SER A 81 -33.26 -13.11 31.02
N THR A 82 -32.03 -13.60 31.19
CA THR A 82 -31.80 -14.80 32.00
C THR A 82 -30.43 -14.73 32.66
N ARG A 83 -30.45 -14.70 33.99
CA ARG A 83 -29.33 -14.90 34.92
C ARG A 83 -28.85 -16.36 34.86
N MET A 84 -27.56 -16.59 35.09
CA MET A 84 -27.11 -17.55 36.12
C MET A 84 -25.66 -17.26 36.55
N THR A 85 -25.33 -17.81 37.71
CA THR A 85 -24.54 -17.23 38.81
C THR A 85 -23.17 -17.88 39.00
N TYR A 86 -22.19 -17.07 39.42
CA TYR A 86 -21.11 -17.29 40.42
C TYR A 86 -20.47 -18.68 40.63
N VAL A 87 -19.12 -18.74 40.67
CA VAL A 87 -18.27 -18.99 41.88
C VAL A 87 -16.84 -18.44 41.65
N PRO A 88 -16.22 -17.70 42.60
CA PRO A 88 -14.82 -17.28 42.54
C PRO A 88 -13.90 -18.23 43.33
N LEU A 89 -12.69 -18.49 42.83
CA LEU A 89 -11.63 -19.12 43.61
C LEU A 89 -10.57 -18.08 43.99
N ILE A 90 -10.56 -17.79 45.29
CA ILE A 90 -9.50 -17.12 46.02
C ILE A 90 -8.26 -18.02 46.04
N SER A 91 -7.09 -17.47 45.74
CA SER A 91 -5.86 -17.92 46.40
C SER A 91 -5.00 -16.72 46.78
N ARG A 92 -4.79 -16.60 48.09
CA ARG A 92 -3.86 -15.69 48.75
C ARG A 92 -2.45 -16.25 48.63
N SER A 93 -1.48 -15.39 48.36
CA SER A 93 -0.20 -15.47 49.07
C SER A 93 0.27 -14.07 49.43
N LYS A 94 0.58 -13.90 50.72
CA LYS A 94 1.20 -12.75 51.37
C LYS A 94 2.71 -12.99 51.43
N LEU A 95 3.48 -11.90 51.42
CA LEU A 95 4.80 -11.63 52.05
C LEU A 95 5.65 -10.83 51.05
N SER A 96 6.33 -9.73 51.38
CA SER A 96 6.47 -8.98 52.63
C SER A 96 6.90 -7.54 52.28
N ARG A 97 6.59 -6.60 53.18
CA ARG A 97 7.08 -5.22 53.16
C ARG A 97 8.55 -5.20 53.60
N GLN A 98 9.38 -4.40 52.93
CA GLN A 98 10.45 -3.67 53.60
C GLN A 98 10.39 -2.19 53.19
N ASN A 99 10.19 -1.37 54.22
CA ASN A 99 10.29 0.08 54.18
C ASN A 99 11.78 0.46 54.15
N PHE A 100 12.13 1.47 53.36
CA PHE A 100 13.15 2.43 53.74
C PHE A 100 12.65 3.84 53.43
N SER A 101 12.63 4.65 54.48
CA SER A 101 12.31 6.08 54.51
C SER A 101 13.54 6.82 55.02
N THR A 102 13.60 8.13 54.74
CA THR A 102 14.54 9.17 55.20
C THR A 102 15.96 9.06 54.64
N SER A 103 16.62 10.10 54.14
CA SER A 103 16.56 11.57 54.25
C SER A 103 17.35 12.14 53.06
N GLY A 104 17.00 13.27 52.43
CA GLY A 104 17.22 14.63 52.92
C GLY A 104 18.52 15.21 52.35
N PHE A 105 18.45 16.05 51.31
CA PHE A 105 19.42 17.15 51.11
C PHE A 105 18.82 18.23 50.20
N VAL A 106 18.80 19.44 50.75
CA VAL A 106 18.42 20.72 50.14
C VAL A 106 19.69 21.44 49.71
N LEU A 107 19.71 21.98 48.49
CA LEU A 107 20.49 23.12 47.97
C LEU A 107 20.16 23.14 46.46
N GLY A 108 19.35 24.04 45.90
CA GLY A 108 19.39 25.49 46.06
C GLY A 108 20.16 26.07 44.88
N GLN A 109 19.45 26.51 43.82
CA GLN A 109 19.83 27.68 43.02
C GLN A 109 18.71 28.06 42.03
N LYS A 110 18.02 29.16 42.37
CA LYS A 110 17.29 30.02 41.45
C LYS A 110 18.27 30.65 40.45
N ARG A 111 17.84 30.79 39.21
CA ARG A 111 18.20 31.95 38.36
C ARG A 111 16.94 32.45 37.70
N ASP A 112 16.59 33.66 38.11
CA ASP A 112 15.67 34.57 37.46
C ASP A 112 16.37 35.21 36.25
N ALA A 113 15.61 35.48 35.19
CA ALA A 113 15.88 36.46 34.13
C ALA A 113 14.52 36.73 33.43
N GLU A 114 13.78 37.76 33.84
CA GLU A 114 13.77 39.11 33.23
C GLU A 114 13.39 39.03 31.74
N GLU A 115 12.11 39.11 31.39
CA GLU A 115 11.36 40.35 31.10
C GLU A 115 12.10 41.33 30.19
N ALA A 116 11.81 41.25 28.89
CA ALA A 116 12.01 42.34 27.95
C ALA A 116 10.68 42.57 27.23
N GLY A 117 9.97 43.62 27.65
CA GLY A 117 8.77 44.13 26.99
C GLY A 117 9.10 44.83 25.68
N PHE A 118 8.21 44.68 24.71
CA PHE A 118 8.12 45.55 23.54
C PHE A 118 6.75 46.24 23.54
N PRO A 119 6.68 47.54 23.22
CA PRO A 119 5.47 48.33 23.39
C PRO A 119 4.44 48.05 22.31
N GLU A 120 3.18 47.93 22.74
CA GLU A 120 1.98 48.17 21.94
C GLU A 120 1.99 49.62 21.46
N GLU A 121 1.90 49.83 20.15
CA GLU A 121 1.55 51.12 19.59
C GLU A 121 0.30 50.97 18.72
N TYR A 122 -0.71 51.74 19.12
CA TYR A 122 -2.04 51.83 18.54
C TYR A 122 -1.96 52.41 17.12
N ALA A 123 -2.64 51.77 16.17
CA ALA A 123 -3.03 52.40 14.91
C ALA A 123 -4.54 52.23 14.71
N SER A 124 -5.19 53.37 14.57
CA SER A 124 -6.61 53.64 14.45
C SER A 124 -7.28 52.97 13.24
N GLU A 125 -8.47 52.42 13.50
CA GLU A 125 -9.45 52.07 12.48
C GLU A 125 -10.08 53.35 11.91
N GLU A 126 -9.85 53.61 10.62
CA GLU A 126 -10.62 54.57 9.83
C GLU A 126 -11.29 53.84 8.65
N GLU A 127 -12.61 54.02 8.63
CA GLU A 127 -13.54 54.09 7.49
C GLU A 127 -13.79 52.87 6.58
N LEU A 128 -14.98 52.29 6.80
CA LEU A 128 -15.78 51.53 5.83
C LEU A 128 -16.05 52.38 4.57
N GLY A 129 -15.32 52.07 3.49
CA GLY A 129 -15.60 52.55 2.13
C GLY A 129 -16.25 51.44 1.28
N ASP A 130 -17.55 51.54 1.10
CA ASP A 130 -18.37 50.72 0.20
C ASP A 130 -17.97 50.95 -1.27
N THR A 131 -17.41 49.95 -1.95
CA THR A 131 -17.20 49.99 -3.42
C THR A 131 -17.52 48.66 -4.09
N ARG A 132 -18.76 48.57 -4.60
CA ARG A 132 -19.09 47.74 -5.76
C ARG A 132 -18.62 48.45 -7.03
N SER A 133 -17.64 47.89 -7.74
CA SER A 133 -17.35 48.20 -9.16
C SER A 133 -16.56 47.04 -9.80
N ILE A 134 -17.18 46.23 -10.66
CA ILE A 134 -17.06 46.20 -12.16
C ILE A 134 -15.74 45.55 -12.65
N PRO A 135 -15.79 44.63 -13.64
CA PRO A 135 -14.72 43.66 -13.88
C PRO A 135 -13.48 44.30 -14.52
N CYS A 136 -12.33 44.08 -13.90
CA CYS A 136 -11.03 44.43 -14.45
C CYS A 136 -10.79 43.68 -15.76
N SER A 137 -10.73 44.42 -16.86
CA SER A 137 -10.13 43.98 -18.10
C SER A 137 -8.66 43.62 -17.87
N ALA A 138 -8.31 42.38 -18.20
CA ALA A 138 -6.99 41.78 -18.10
C ALA A 138 -5.91 42.61 -18.83
N GLY A 139 -5.21 43.45 -18.08
CA GLY A 139 -3.87 43.87 -18.45
C GLY A 139 -2.97 42.64 -18.33
N LYS A 140 -2.48 42.11 -19.46
CA LYS A 140 -1.50 41.01 -19.48
C LYS A 140 -0.26 41.46 -18.71
N SER A 141 -0.18 41.08 -17.44
CA SER A 141 1.03 41.17 -16.65
C SER A 141 2.15 40.48 -17.43
N SER A 142 3.10 41.28 -17.92
CA SER A 142 4.27 40.85 -18.68
C SER A 142 5.33 40.18 -17.80
N SER A 143 4.98 39.77 -16.58
CA SER A 143 5.85 38.93 -15.76
C SER A 143 6.06 37.62 -16.50
N GLY A 144 7.29 37.39 -16.99
CA GLY A 144 7.71 36.16 -17.67
C GLY A 144 7.73 34.91 -16.77
N SER A 145 6.95 34.92 -15.71
CA SER A 145 6.87 33.92 -14.65
C SER A 145 5.44 33.41 -14.47
N PHE A 146 5.30 32.22 -13.92
CA PHE A 146 4.05 31.56 -13.58
C PHE A 146 4.16 31.02 -12.14
N THR A 147 3.23 31.41 -11.27
CA THR A 147 3.23 30.98 -9.87
C THR A 147 2.40 29.72 -9.71
N ILE A 148 2.99 28.64 -9.18
CA ILE A 148 2.27 27.39 -8.91
C ILE A 148 1.56 27.46 -7.56
N LEU A 149 2.32 27.73 -6.49
CA LEU A 149 1.84 27.93 -5.12
C LEU A 149 3.02 28.48 -4.29
N GLY A 150 2.77 29.32 -3.29
CA GLY A 150 3.80 29.84 -2.39
C GLY A 150 4.97 30.47 -3.14
N GLU A 151 6.18 29.98 -2.87
CA GLU A 151 7.42 30.47 -3.51
C GLU A 151 7.83 29.64 -4.74
N LEU A 152 7.00 28.68 -5.18
CA LEU A 152 7.27 27.91 -6.40
C LEU A 152 6.85 28.73 -7.63
N ILE A 153 7.77 29.57 -8.10
CA ILE A 153 7.63 30.41 -9.29
C ILE A 153 8.45 29.80 -10.43
N LEU A 154 7.80 29.48 -11.54
CA LEU A 154 8.44 28.93 -12.74
C LEU A 154 8.51 29.99 -13.84
N SER A 155 9.27 29.72 -14.91
CA SER A 155 9.16 30.49 -16.15
C SER A 155 7.75 30.33 -16.76
N ARG A 156 7.43 31.07 -17.81
CA ARG A 156 6.24 30.77 -18.61
C ARG A 156 6.23 29.27 -19.03
N PRO A 157 5.05 28.63 -19.01
CA PRO A 157 4.92 27.23 -19.43
C PRO A 157 5.28 27.08 -20.90
N PRO A 158 5.83 25.93 -21.32
CA PRO A 158 6.05 25.63 -22.73
C PRO A 158 4.70 25.50 -23.45
N SER A 159 4.67 25.65 -24.78
CA SER A 159 3.42 25.72 -25.56
C SER A 159 2.52 24.48 -25.41
N GLU A 160 3.09 23.31 -25.09
CA GLU A 160 2.34 22.08 -24.85
C GLU A 160 1.57 22.10 -23.52
N LEU A 161 1.97 22.94 -22.57
CA LEU A 161 1.35 23.06 -21.24
C LEU A 161 0.64 24.40 -21.02
N GLU A 162 0.85 25.39 -21.89
CA GLU A 162 0.36 26.76 -21.74
C GLU A 162 -1.15 26.83 -21.50
N GLN A 163 -1.96 26.27 -22.40
CA GLN A 163 -3.41 26.27 -22.26
C GLN A 163 -3.87 25.65 -20.94
N ARG A 164 -3.23 24.57 -20.51
CA ARG A 164 -3.59 23.85 -19.28
C ARG A 164 -3.20 24.63 -18.04
N ALA A 165 -2.01 25.24 -18.05
CA ALA A 165 -1.52 26.08 -16.97
C ALA A 165 -2.41 27.33 -16.81
N GLU A 166 -2.74 28.03 -17.90
CA GLU A 166 -3.64 29.20 -17.89
C GLU A 166 -5.04 28.85 -17.37
N GLN A 167 -5.56 27.67 -17.73
CA GLN A 167 -6.85 27.20 -17.20
C GLN A 167 -6.83 26.93 -15.69
N LEU A 168 -5.68 26.53 -15.15
CA LEU A 168 -5.52 26.16 -13.73
C LEU A 168 -5.08 27.34 -12.86
N GLU A 169 -4.44 28.35 -13.45
CA GLU A 169 -3.89 29.54 -12.78
C GLU A 169 -4.86 30.19 -11.77
N PRO A 170 -6.11 30.55 -12.12
CA PRO A 170 -7.00 31.20 -11.16
C PRO A 170 -7.31 30.30 -9.94
N TYR A 171 -7.36 28.99 -10.11
CA TYR A 171 -7.64 28.05 -9.02
C TYR A 171 -6.40 27.74 -8.17
N LEU A 172 -5.20 27.83 -8.76
CA LEU A 172 -3.94 27.75 -8.04
C LEU A 172 -3.74 29.00 -7.17
N GLU A 173 -4.02 30.18 -7.71
CA GLU A 173 -4.02 31.44 -6.98
C GLU A 173 -5.04 31.41 -5.82
N GLU A 174 -6.26 30.91 -6.09
CA GLU A 174 -7.28 30.73 -5.05
C GLU A 174 -6.80 29.78 -3.93
N LEU A 175 -6.17 28.66 -4.28
CA LEU A 175 -5.60 27.72 -3.31
C LEU A 175 -4.44 28.35 -2.51
N ASP A 176 -3.61 29.18 -3.14
CA ASP A 176 -2.50 29.87 -2.45
C ASP A 176 -3.01 30.91 -1.45
N ASN A 177 -4.04 31.66 -1.83
CA ASN A 177 -4.65 32.67 -0.98
C ASN A 177 -5.59 32.08 0.10
N ARG A 178 -6.00 30.82 -0.04
CA ARG A 178 -6.90 30.15 0.91
C ARG A 178 -6.33 30.11 2.33
N ASN A 179 -7.11 30.62 3.29
CA ASN A 179 -6.82 30.47 4.71
C ASN A 179 -7.28 29.07 5.20
N MET A 180 -6.33 28.14 5.34
CA MET A 180 -6.66 26.79 5.77
C MET A 180 -7.22 26.72 7.20
N LYS A 181 -7.05 27.77 8.02
CA LYS A 181 -7.60 27.81 9.38
C LYS A 181 -9.13 27.87 9.39
N GLU A 182 -9.75 28.42 8.36
CA GLU A 182 -11.22 28.52 8.22
C GLU A 182 -11.88 27.19 7.89
N LEU A 183 -11.10 26.20 7.47
CA LEU A 183 -11.63 24.87 7.21
C LEU A 183 -12.12 24.22 8.48
N ASP A 184 -13.35 23.70 8.43
CA ASP A 184 -13.82 22.84 9.49
C ASP A 184 -12.95 21.59 9.53
N CYS A 185 -12.32 21.36 10.68
CA CYS A 185 -11.49 20.20 10.91
C CYS A 185 -12.17 19.38 12.00
N PRO A 186 -12.78 18.25 11.64
CA PRO A 186 -13.45 17.36 12.60
C PRO A 186 -12.52 16.94 13.74
N ILE A 187 -11.23 16.84 13.45
CA ILE A 187 -10.23 16.46 14.44
C ILE A 187 -9.63 17.71 15.06
N LYS A 188 -10.12 18.05 16.25
CA LYS A 188 -9.59 19.16 17.07
C LYS A 188 -8.43 18.72 17.96
N ASN A 189 -8.42 17.46 18.38
CA ASN A 189 -7.38 16.87 19.22
C ASN A 189 -6.93 15.54 18.60
N LEU A 190 -5.70 15.52 18.08
CA LEU A 190 -5.14 14.36 17.38
C LEU A 190 -5.00 13.14 18.29
N HIS A 191 -4.62 13.33 19.55
CA HIS A 191 -4.48 12.23 20.51
C HIS A 191 -5.84 11.60 20.82
N ALA A 192 -6.85 12.41 21.16
CA ALA A 192 -8.19 11.92 21.46
C ALA A 192 -8.83 11.22 20.25
N ALA A 193 -8.70 11.79 19.05
CA ALA A 193 -9.19 11.16 17.83
C ALA A 193 -8.48 9.84 17.53
N PHE A 194 -7.18 9.74 17.80
CA PHE A 194 -6.44 8.51 17.66
C PHE A 194 -6.84 7.43 18.67
N GLN A 195 -7.09 7.78 19.93
CA GLN A 195 -7.60 6.81 20.92
C GLN A 195 -8.96 6.27 20.50
N LYS A 196 -9.86 7.16 20.06
CA LYS A 196 -11.16 6.75 19.51
C LYS A 196 -10.99 5.82 18.31
N PHE A 197 -10.10 6.17 17.37
CA PHE A 197 -9.79 5.32 16.22
C PHE A 197 -9.30 3.94 16.66
N LYS A 198 -8.40 3.86 17.65
CA LYS A 198 -7.94 2.57 18.19
C LYS A 198 -9.11 1.74 18.73
N GLU A 199 -10.00 2.34 19.52
CA GLU A 199 -11.18 1.66 20.07
C GLU A 199 -12.11 1.15 18.97
N ASP A 200 -12.43 2.00 17.99
CA ASP A 200 -13.29 1.68 16.84
C ASP A 200 -12.70 0.54 16.00
N GLU A 201 -11.39 0.58 15.74
CA GLU A 201 -10.67 -0.42 14.94
C GLU A 201 -10.64 -1.79 15.65
N ILE A 202 -10.37 -1.81 16.97
CA ILE A 202 -10.43 -3.02 17.80
C ILE A 202 -11.82 -3.63 17.79
N SER A 203 -12.85 -2.79 17.98
CA SER A 203 -14.24 -3.24 17.98
C SER A 203 -14.61 -3.86 16.64
N THR A 204 -14.16 -3.22 15.56
CA THR A 204 -14.35 -3.72 14.18
C THR A 204 -13.66 -5.07 13.97
N TRP A 205 -12.40 -5.23 14.39
CA TRP A 205 -11.69 -6.50 14.26
C TRP A 205 -12.35 -7.63 15.05
N LYS A 206 -12.79 -7.36 16.29
CA LYS A 206 -13.53 -8.35 17.10
C LYS A 206 -14.82 -8.78 16.42
N THR A 207 -15.54 -7.82 15.85
CA THR A 207 -16.81 -8.05 15.14
C THR A 207 -16.58 -8.90 13.89
N ILE A 208 -15.64 -8.51 13.02
CA ILE A 208 -15.36 -9.20 11.76
C ILE A 208 -14.82 -10.60 11.98
N GLN A 209 -13.95 -10.80 12.99
CA GLN A 209 -13.35 -12.11 13.24
C GLN A 209 -14.22 -13.00 14.14
N HIS A 210 -15.35 -12.48 14.65
CA HIS A 210 -16.16 -13.14 15.68
C HIS A 210 -15.30 -13.62 16.87
N MET A 211 -14.36 -12.78 17.32
CA MET A 211 -13.41 -13.09 18.40
C MET A 211 -13.58 -12.15 19.59
N ASP A 212 -13.77 -12.71 20.79
CA ASP A 212 -13.80 -11.93 22.04
C ASP A 212 -12.40 -11.40 22.43
N VAL A 213 -11.37 -12.16 22.07
CA VAL A 213 -9.96 -11.89 22.37
C VAL A 213 -9.19 -11.78 21.05
N LEU A 214 -8.57 -10.63 20.82
CA LEU A 214 -7.74 -10.41 19.65
C LEU A 214 -6.42 -11.19 19.77
N PRO A 215 -5.93 -11.83 18.69
CA PRO A 215 -4.58 -12.37 18.63
C PRO A 215 -3.55 -11.29 18.98
N GLU A 216 -2.41 -11.68 19.58
CA GLU A 216 -1.36 -10.73 19.93
C GLU A 216 -0.90 -9.89 18.72
N ALA A 217 -0.90 -10.48 17.52
CA ALA A 217 -0.54 -9.79 16.28
C ALA A 217 -1.46 -8.61 15.92
N LEU A 218 -2.68 -8.57 16.47
CA LEU A 218 -3.65 -7.48 16.35
C LEU A 218 -3.72 -6.65 17.64
N SER A 219 -2.63 -6.65 18.43
CA SER A 219 -2.57 -5.79 19.61
C SER A 219 -2.77 -4.32 19.20
N PRO A 220 -3.64 -3.58 19.90
CA PRO A 220 -3.80 -2.13 19.75
C PRO A 220 -2.49 -1.36 19.87
N ASP A 221 -1.50 -1.94 20.55
CA ASP A 221 -0.19 -1.34 20.76
C ASP A 221 0.61 -1.23 19.45
N PHE A 222 0.24 -1.97 18.41
CA PHE A 222 0.85 -1.87 17.09
C PHE A 222 0.26 -0.74 16.23
N LEU A 223 -0.86 -0.13 16.65
CA LEU A 223 -1.39 1.06 16.00
C LEU A 223 -0.55 2.27 16.41
N VAL A 224 -0.07 3.01 15.42
CA VAL A 224 0.75 4.21 15.62
C VAL A 224 -0.05 5.49 15.33
N LYS A 225 0.08 6.46 16.23
CA LYS A 225 -0.52 7.79 16.13
C LYS A 225 0.18 8.60 15.04
N PRO A 226 -0.53 9.42 14.26
CA PRO A 226 0.13 10.46 13.46
C PRO A 226 1.04 11.36 14.30
N SER A 227 2.13 11.81 13.70
CA SER A 227 3.12 12.70 14.32
C SER A 227 3.03 14.11 13.76
N GLY A 228 3.24 15.11 14.62
CA GLY A 228 3.24 16.52 14.22
C GLY A 228 1.86 17.20 14.28
N SER A 229 1.72 18.33 13.59
CA SER A 229 0.54 19.21 13.72
C SER A 229 -0.49 19.03 12.61
N LEU A 230 -1.78 19.05 12.97
CA LEU A 230 -2.89 19.03 12.00
C LEU A 230 -3.00 20.33 11.19
N SER A 231 -2.36 21.40 11.67
CA SER A 231 -2.27 22.69 10.98
C SER A 231 -1.02 22.84 10.12
N SER A 232 -0.20 21.79 10.00
CA SER A 232 1.01 21.82 9.18
C SER A 232 0.69 22.09 7.71
N PRO A 233 1.47 22.96 7.02
CA PRO A 233 1.27 23.21 5.60
C PRO A 233 1.63 22.01 4.73
N ILE A 234 2.55 21.15 5.21
CA ILE A 234 3.03 19.93 4.55
C ILE A 234 2.64 18.72 5.39
N ALA A 235 2.23 17.64 4.72
CA ALA A 235 2.19 16.33 5.32
C ALA A 235 2.87 15.25 4.50
N HIS A 236 3.46 14.26 5.19
CA HIS A 236 3.98 13.04 4.61
C HIS A 236 2.98 11.91 4.81
N HIS A 237 2.45 11.40 3.70
CA HIS A 237 1.52 10.28 3.66
C HIS A 237 2.29 9.00 3.32
N LEU A 238 2.42 8.13 4.31
CA LEU A 238 3.15 6.86 4.19
C LEU A 238 2.20 5.71 3.85
N ASN A 239 2.74 4.69 3.17
CA ASN A 239 2.08 3.42 3.02
C ASN A 239 2.48 2.45 4.12
N GLN A 240 1.63 2.21 5.11
CA GLN A 240 1.82 1.25 6.19
C GLN A 240 3.27 1.27 6.68
N PRO A 241 3.70 2.28 7.46
CA PRO A 241 5.06 2.35 7.97
C PRO A 241 5.31 0.98 8.59
N THR A 242 6.29 0.31 8.01
CA THR A 242 6.44 -1.13 8.05
C THR A 242 6.32 -1.55 9.51
N PHE A 243 5.49 -2.57 9.81
CA PHE A 243 5.25 -3.19 11.12
C PHE A 243 6.53 -3.73 11.82
N THR A 244 7.72 -3.25 11.45
CA THR A 244 9.02 -3.65 11.94
C THR A 244 9.42 -2.94 13.24
N THR A 245 8.59 -2.05 13.78
CA THR A 245 8.74 -1.63 15.17
C THR A 245 8.29 -2.77 16.07
N GLY A 246 9.23 -3.65 16.41
CA GLY A 246 8.98 -4.66 17.44
C GLY A 246 8.39 -3.98 18.69
N LYS A 247 7.46 -4.64 19.37
CA LYS A 247 6.68 -4.13 20.51
C LYS A 247 7.54 -3.39 21.56
N GLU A 248 8.79 -3.82 21.72
CA GLU A 248 9.79 -3.25 22.62
C GLU A 248 10.47 -1.95 22.15
N ASN A 249 10.28 -1.55 20.89
CA ASN A 249 10.92 -0.38 20.27
C ASN A 249 9.92 0.72 19.87
N ILE A 250 8.62 0.55 20.11
CA ILE A 250 7.63 1.61 19.93
C ILE A 250 7.82 2.60 21.10
N ARG A 251 8.82 3.48 21.00
CA ARG A 251 9.17 4.40 22.10
C ARG A 251 8.07 5.41 22.43
N GLU A 252 7.28 5.81 21.44
CA GLU A 252 6.30 6.90 21.57
C GLU A 252 4.92 6.59 20.97
N GLY A 253 4.78 5.44 20.30
CA GLY A 253 3.50 5.07 19.68
C GLY A 253 3.11 5.98 18.52
N GLU A 254 4.07 6.63 17.88
CA GLU A 254 3.81 7.53 16.75
C GLU A 254 4.45 7.08 15.43
N VAL A 255 3.98 7.65 14.32
CA VAL A 255 4.45 7.34 12.96
C VAL A 255 5.88 7.80 12.73
N ALA A 256 6.28 8.96 13.27
CA ALA A 256 7.64 9.49 13.17
C ALA A 256 8.61 8.76 14.11
N ASP A 257 8.89 7.50 13.78
CA ASP A 257 9.86 6.68 14.48
C ASP A 257 11.25 6.70 13.79
N PRO A 258 12.28 7.30 14.41
CA PRO A 258 13.64 7.31 13.88
C PRO A 258 14.31 5.92 13.91
N MET A 259 13.75 4.93 14.62
CA MET A 259 14.27 3.56 14.65
C MET A 259 13.88 2.76 13.41
N ASN A 260 12.78 3.12 12.75
CA ASN A 260 12.42 2.59 11.44
C ASN A 260 13.26 3.24 10.34
N GLY A 261 14.03 2.45 9.59
CA GLY A 261 14.93 2.99 8.55
C GLY A 261 14.20 3.75 7.42
N CYS A 262 12.99 3.34 7.04
CA CYS A 262 12.23 4.07 6.01
C CYS A 262 11.70 5.39 6.57
N THR A 263 11.12 5.37 7.77
CA THR A 263 10.62 6.59 8.41
C THR A 263 11.75 7.56 8.72
N SER A 264 12.87 7.10 9.27
CA SER A 264 14.08 7.91 9.51
C SER A 264 14.57 8.61 8.24
N MET A 265 14.51 7.93 7.09
CA MET A 265 14.84 8.53 5.80
C MET A 265 13.91 9.68 5.44
N VAL A 266 12.59 9.52 5.63
CA VAL A 266 11.61 10.58 5.41
C VAL A 266 11.82 11.73 6.40
N MET A 267 12.03 11.41 7.68
CA MET A 267 12.24 12.40 8.74
C MET A 267 13.51 13.25 8.53
N GLY A 268 14.50 12.74 7.81
CA GLY A 268 15.74 13.48 7.60
C GLY A 268 15.66 14.58 6.53
N ASN A 269 14.58 14.70 5.75
CA ASN A 269 14.39 15.78 4.77
C ASN A 269 12.94 16.27 4.71
N LEU A 270 12.75 17.59 4.80
CA LEU A 270 11.44 18.25 4.79
C LEU A 270 10.49 17.78 5.91
N TYR A 271 11.04 17.30 7.03
CA TYR A 271 10.26 16.94 8.22
C TYR A 271 10.85 17.66 9.43
N GLU A 272 9.97 18.31 10.20
CA GLU A 272 10.30 18.98 11.43
C GLU A 272 9.13 18.85 12.40
N THR A 273 9.41 18.42 13.63
CA THR A 273 8.39 18.17 14.64
C THR A 273 7.61 19.46 14.94
N GLY A 274 6.28 19.38 14.84
CA GLY A 274 5.38 20.53 15.06
C GLY A 274 5.09 21.33 13.79
N GLU A 275 6.02 21.36 12.84
CA GLU A 275 5.87 22.09 11.58
C GLU A 275 5.33 21.20 10.45
N THR A 276 5.56 19.89 10.50
CA THR A 276 5.10 18.94 9.49
C THR A 276 4.23 17.86 10.11
N LEU A 277 3.29 17.33 9.32
CA LEU A 277 2.47 16.18 9.70
C LEU A 277 3.05 14.92 9.06
N MET A 278 3.10 13.81 9.77
CA MET A 278 3.41 12.51 9.19
C MET A 278 2.37 11.48 9.64
N PHE A 279 1.78 10.77 8.67
CA PHE A 279 0.72 9.82 8.95
C PHE A 279 0.77 8.61 8.01
N ASP A 280 0.23 7.50 8.50
CA ASP A 280 -0.01 6.30 7.70
C ASP A 280 -1.38 6.37 7.01
N HIS A 281 -1.50 5.73 5.85
CA HIS A 281 -2.74 5.38 5.18
C HIS A 281 -3.80 4.77 6.10
N ILE A 282 -3.48 3.97 7.11
CA ILE A 282 -4.52 3.45 8.02
C ILE A 282 -5.20 4.59 8.81
N ALA A 283 -4.46 5.66 9.12
CA ALA A 283 -4.99 6.85 9.78
C ALA A 283 -5.80 7.77 8.84
N LEU A 284 -6.15 7.35 7.61
CA LEU A 284 -6.73 8.21 6.55
C LEU A 284 -8.12 8.83 6.80
N ARG A 285 -8.67 8.77 8.00
CA ARG A 285 -9.88 9.53 8.33
C ARG A 285 -9.59 10.97 8.74
N ILE A 286 -8.33 11.42 8.67
CA ILE A 286 -7.94 12.73 9.15
C ILE A 286 -8.16 13.77 8.05
N GLN A 287 -9.23 14.54 8.20
CA GLN A 287 -9.48 15.77 7.45
C GLN A 287 -8.51 16.87 7.95
N CYS A 288 -7.26 16.84 7.49
CA CYS A 288 -6.24 17.84 7.86
C CYS A 288 -6.40 19.16 7.10
N LYS A 289 -5.91 20.25 7.72
CA LYS A 289 -5.84 21.61 7.16
C LYS A 289 -4.54 21.87 6.38
N LEU A 290 -4.14 20.92 5.52
CA LEU A 290 -2.87 20.98 4.78
C LEU A 290 -3.08 21.36 3.31
N LYS A 291 -2.12 22.12 2.75
CA LYS A 291 -2.10 22.47 1.32
C LYS A 291 -1.24 21.51 0.50
N ILE A 292 -0.18 20.96 1.09
CA ILE A 292 0.80 20.11 0.39
C ILE A 292 0.85 18.72 1.02
N GLU A 293 0.66 17.69 0.21
CA GLU A 293 0.75 16.29 0.63
C GLU A 293 1.83 15.55 -0.18
N VAL A 294 2.80 14.97 0.52
CA VAL A 294 3.89 14.19 -0.08
C VAL A 294 3.59 12.71 0.17
N VAL A 295 3.27 11.98 -0.91
CA VAL A 295 2.82 10.59 -0.86
C VAL A 295 3.95 9.65 -1.23
N TRP A 296 4.24 8.71 -0.33
CA TRP A 296 5.37 7.79 -0.44
C TRP A 296 4.94 6.39 -0.88
N GLY A 297 5.37 5.99 -2.08
CA GLY A 297 5.25 4.62 -2.57
C GLY A 297 4.00 4.33 -3.42
N VAL A 298 4.18 3.44 -4.40
CA VAL A 298 3.21 3.17 -5.47
C VAL A 298 1.85 2.69 -4.96
N LYS A 299 1.80 1.87 -3.91
CA LYS A 299 0.52 1.32 -3.41
C LYS A 299 -0.42 2.37 -2.85
N VAL A 300 0.12 3.45 -2.26
CA VAL A 300 -0.73 4.56 -1.79
C VAL A 300 -1.12 5.44 -2.97
N GLN A 301 -0.20 5.69 -3.90
CA GLN A 301 -0.49 6.46 -5.12
C GLN A 301 -1.61 5.80 -5.92
N GLN A 302 -1.55 4.48 -6.13
CA GLN A 302 -2.58 3.69 -6.81
C GLN A 302 -3.94 3.82 -6.13
N ARG A 303 -3.99 3.66 -4.80
CA ARG A 303 -5.23 3.83 -4.04
C ARG A 303 -5.78 5.24 -4.13
N LEU A 304 -4.93 6.26 -4.06
CA LEU A 304 -5.36 7.65 -4.22
C LEU A 304 -6.01 7.84 -5.58
N VAL A 305 -5.33 7.47 -6.68
CA VAL A 305 -5.85 7.59 -8.05
C VAL A 305 -7.18 6.85 -8.24
N LYS A 306 -7.37 5.70 -7.59
CA LYS A 306 -8.63 4.93 -7.66
C LYS A 306 -9.79 5.56 -6.88
N THR A 307 -9.49 6.23 -5.78
CA THR A 307 -10.52 6.63 -4.80
C THR A 307 -10.89 8.10 -4.87
N LYS A 308 -10.13 8.90 -5.61
CA LYS A 308 -10.28 10.36 -5.64
C LYS A 308 -10.11 10.89 -7.04
N GLU A 309 -10.78 12.00 -7.31
CA GLU A 309 -10.60 12.74 -8.53
C GLU A 309 -9.45 13.74 -8.42
N PHE A 310 -8.63 13.80 -9.47
CA PHE A 310 -7.52 14.74 -9.56
C PHE A 310 -7.47 15.44 -10.90
N GLU A 311 -6.91 16.63 -10.87
CA GLU A 311 -6.34 17.28 -12.02
C GLU A 311 -4.83 17.19 -11.94
N VAL A 312 -4.17 17.00 -13.08
CA VAL A 312 -2.73 16.78 -13.09
C VAL A 312 -2.06 17.88 -13.91
N LEU A 313 -0.94 18.37 -13.37
CA LEU A 313 -0.11 19.39 -14.00
C LEU A 313 1.36 18.95 -13.92
N PRO A 314 1.97 18.56 -15.05
CA PRO A 314 3.41 18.45 -15.15
C PRO A 314 4.07 19.82 -14.91
N LEU A 315 5.11 19.85 -14.10
CA LEU A 315 5.94 21.03 -13.95
C LEU A 315 6.95 21.09 -15.10
N TRP A 316 7.65 22.22 -15.22
CA TRP A 316 8.60 22.49 -16.30
C TRP A 316 9.88 23.16 -15.78
N GLY A 317 10.80 23.49 -16.69
CA GLY A 317 12.08 24.10 -16.34
C GLY A 317 12.93 23.16 -15.46
N GLU A 318 13.37 23.65 -14.30
CA GLU A 318 14.16 22.86 -13.37
C GLU A 318 13.37 21.68 -12.74
N PHE A 319 12.04 21.68 -12.85
CA PHE A 319 11.14 20.66 -12.28
C PHE A 319 10.45 19.80 -13.35
N LYS A 320 10.97 19.73 -14.58
CA LYS A 320 10.33 19.06 -15.74
C LYS A 320 9.93 17.59 -15.56
N ASP A 321 10.45 16.92 -14.54
CA ASP A 321 10.21 15.52 -14.19
C ASP A 321 9.31 15.36 -12.94
N VAL A 322 8.84 16.47 -12.37
CA VAL A 322 7.89 16.50 -11.27
C VAL A 322 6.49 16.74 -11.82
N VAL A 323 5.54 15.93 -11.39
CA VAL A 323 4.11 16.14 -11.64
C VAL A 323 3.43 16.36 -10.31
N ILE A 324 2.54 17.35 -10.30
CA ILE A 324 1.65 17.60 -9.19
C ILE A 324 0.23 17.12 -9.51
N MET A 325 -0.45 16.61 -8.50
CA MET A 325 -1.86 16.21 -8.57
C MET A 325 -2.69 17.15 -7.69
N LEU A 326 -3.62 17.88 -8.30
CA LEU A 326 -4.55 18.80 -7.66
C LEU A 326 -5.78 18.01 -7.21
N SER A 327 -5.91 17.79 -5.90
CA SER A 327 -7.05 17.08 -5.33
C SER A 327 -8.27 17.99 -5.32
N LYS A 328 -9.35 17.57 -6.00
CA LYS A 328 -10.60 18.31 -6.01
C LYS A 328 -11.20 18.45 -4.62
N GLU A 329 -11.80 19.60 -4.35
CA GLU A 329 -12.50 19.91 -3.11
C GLU A 329 -13.68 18.97 -2.86
N SER A 330 -14.35 18.53 -3.93
CA SER A 330 -15.47 17.57 -3.89
C SER A 330 -15.10 16.18 -3.37
N ASN A 331 -13.80 15.85 -3.26
CA ASN A 331 -13.35 14.56 -2.69
C ASN A 331 -13.54 14.47 -1.16
N TYR A 332 -13.95 15.55 -0.49
CA TYR A 332 -13.94 15.65 0.96
C TYR A 332 -15.36 15.84 1.50
N GLY A 333 -15.72 15.13 2.57
CA GLY A 333 -17.06 15.23 3.18
C GLY A 333 -17.38 16.62 3.76
N ASN A 334 -16.36 17.42 4.07
CA ASN A 334 -16.45 18.82 4.48
C ASN A 334 -16.05 19.78 3.34
N ALA A 335 -16.43 19.45 2.09
CA ALA A 335 -16.13 20.28 0.93
C ALA A 335 -16.65 21.72 1.11
N ASP A 336 -15.84 22.71 0.75
CA ASP A 336 -16.23 24.11 0.69
C ASP A 336 -16.48 24.50 -0.78
N PRO A 337 -17.74 24.73 -1.20
CA PRO A 337 -18.10 24.90 -2.59
C PRO A 337 -17.48 26.14 -3.26
N ARG A 338 -16.87 27.04 -2.47
CA ARG A 338 -16.15 28.21 -3.00
C ARG A 338 -14.89 27.79 -3.77
N TYR A 339 -14.24 26.70 -3.34
CA TYR A 339 -12.94 26.28 -3.83
C TYR A 339 -13.04 25.08 -4.76
N ARG A 340 -12.25 25.07 -5.85
CA ARG A 340 -12.15 23.91 -6.74
C ARG A 340 -11.21 22.83 -6.19
N PHE A 341 -10.11 23.23 -5.58
CA PHE A 341 -9.06 22.32 -5.11
C PHE A 341 -8.83 22.44 -3.60
N ARG A 342 -8.57 21.29 -2.96
CA ARG A 342 -8.24 21.21 -1.53
C ARG A 342 -6.75 21.38 -1.27
N ARG A 343 -5.93 20.70 -2.08
CA ARG A 343 -4.49 20.51 -1.85
C ARG A 343 -3.76 20.02 -3.11
N ILE A 344 -2.45 20.21 -3.10
CA ILE A 344 -1.51 19.67 -4.08
C ILE A 344 -0.85 18.41 -3.51
N ILE A 345 -0.79 17.35 -4.30
CA ILE A 345 -0.17 16.08 -3.94
C ILE A 345 1.06 15.83 -4.83
N LEU A 346 2.18 15.45 -4.21
CA LEU A 346 3.40 15.02 -4.87
C LEU A 346 3.66 13.54 -4.57
N CYS A 347 3.93 12.76 -5.62
CA CYS A 347 4.13 11.31 -5.53
C CYS A 347 5.61 10.95 -5.61
N LEU A 348 6.15 10.35 -4.55
CA LEU A 348 7.57 9.98 -4.42
C LEU A 348 7.75 8.47 -4.32
N ALA A 349 8.96 7.96 -4.61
CA ALA A 349 9.23 6.53 -4.45
C ALA A 349 9.14 6.15 -3.00
N HIS A 350 8.80 4.90 -2.75
CA HIS A 350 8.90 4.35 -1.41
C HIS A 350 10.35 4.51 -0.89
N PRO A 351 10.59 4.98 0.35
CA PRO A 351 11.94 5.17 0.90
C PRO A 351 12.79 3.89 0.83
N GLY A 352 12.14 2.73 1.02
CA GLY A 352 12.73 1.40 0.83
C GLY A 352 13.43 1.20 -0.54
N TYR A 353 12.92 1.84 -1.60
CA TYR A 353 13.51 1.79 -2.93
C TYR A 353 14.83 2.58 -3.02
N MET A 354 14.91 3.70 -2.30
CA MET A 354 16.04 4.63 -2.35
C MET A 354 17.32 4.05 -1.76
N TYR A 355 17.19 3.11 -0.82
CA TYR A 355 18.32 2.36 -0.29
C TYR A 355 19.18 1.71 -1.38
N TRP A 356 18.52 1.12 -2.38
CA TRP A 356 19.17 0.35 -3.45
C TRP A 356 19.67 1.20 -4.61
N GLN A 357 19.34 2.49 -4.65
CA GLN A 357 19.83 3.38 -5.69
C GLN A 357 21.34 3.59 -5.55
N LYS A 358 22.04 3.69 -6.67
CA LYS A 358 23.45 4.12 -6.64
C LYS A 358 23.52 5.59 -6.22
N LYS A 359 24.60 5.94 -5.52
CA LYS A 359 24.91 7.34 -5.23
C LYS A 359 25.22 8.05 -6.55
N ASP A 360 24.86 9.33 -6.66
CA ASP A 360 25.25 10.23 -7.76
C ASP A 360 24.71 9.87 -9.18
N ASP A 361 24.04 8.72 -9.35
CA ASP A 361 23.68 8.15 -10.67
C ASP A 361 22.21 7.71 -10.79
N SER A 362 21.35 8.19 -9.90
CA SER A 362 19.91 7.87 -9.98
C SER A 362 19.09 9.10 -10.35
N GLU A 363 18.54 9.08 -11.57
CA GLU A 363 17.48 10.01 -11.99
C GLU A 363 16.31 10.00 -11.00
N THR A 364 16.05 8.86 -10.36
CA THR A 364 15.01 8.75 -9.31
C THR A 364 15.37 9.55 -8.08
N SER A 365 16.62 9.52 -7.62
CA SER A 365 17.10 10.35 -6.51
C SER A 365 17.02 11.83 -6.83
N ALA A 366 17.49 12.23 -8.02
CA ALA A 366 17.44 13.61 -8.46
C ALA A 366 15.99 14.12 -8.53
N ARG A 367 15.06 13.28 -9.01
CA ARG A 367 13.64 13.60 -9.01
C ARG A 367 13.06 13.74 -7.61
N GLN A 368 13.37 12.83 -6.69
CA GLN A 368 12.91 12.92 -5.30
C GLN A 368 13.33 14.26 -4.67
N ASP A 369 14.59 14.66 -4.86
CA ASP A 369 15.10 15.93 -4.36
C ASP A 369 14.37 17.14 -4.99
N ARG A 370 14.09 17.11 -6.30
CA ARG A 370 13.30 18.15 -6.98
C ARG A 370 11.86 18.20 -6.50
N ALA A 371 11.20 17.06 -6.31
CA ALA A 371 9.84 17.00 -5.80
C ALA A 371 9.76 17.57 -4.37
N LEU A 372 10.71 17.24 -3.49
CA LEU A 372 10.75 17.82 -2.15
C LEU A 372 11.11 19.30 -2.15
N LYS A 373 12.00 19.74 -3.05
CA LYS A 373 12.27 21.17 -3.23
C LYS A 373 11.00 21.91 -3.65
N ALA A 374 10.24 21.36 -4.60
CA ALA A 374 8.95 21.93 -5.02
C ALA A 374 7.95 22.00 -3.85
N ALA A 375 7.81 20.91 -3.09
CA ALA A 375 6.97 20.88 -1.88
C ALA A 375 7.37 21.94 -0.84
N ALA A 376 8.67 22.09 -0.60
CA ALA A 376 9.22 23.07 0.32
C ALA A 376 8.95 24.52 -0.12
N LEU A 377 9.17 24.84 -1.40
CA LEU A 377 8.86 26.16 -1.97
C LEU A 377 7.36 26.47 -1.91
N MET A 378 6.51 25.51 -2.28
CA MET A 378 5.05 25.70 -2.23
C MET A 378 4.53 25.93 -0.81
N ALA A 379 5.18 25.34 0.20
CA ALA A 379 4.82 25.50 1.59
C ALA A 379 5.54 26.64 2.32
N ARG A 380 6.45 27.37 1.65
CA ARG A 380 7.32 28.39 2.25
C ARG A 380 8.16 27.84 3.42
N LYS A 381 8.72 26.65 3.22
CA LYS A 381 9.51 25.85 4.18
C LYS A 381 10.85 25.40 3.58
N ILE A 382 11.49 26.30 2.83
CA ILE A 382 12.75 25.99 2.14
C ILE A 382 13.93 25.81 3.12
N ASP A 383 13.83 26.38 4.31
CA ASP A 383 14.79 26.32 5.41
C ASP A 383 14.99 24.91 5.98
N ILE A 384 13.95 24.08 5.99
CA ILE A 384 14.02 22.68 6.46
C ILE A 384 14.31 21.67 5.33
N TRP A 385 14.35 22.12 4.07
CA TRP A 385 14.71 21.27 2.94
C TRP A 385 16.23 21.12 2.82
N LYS A 386 16.69 19.88 2.69
CA LYS A 386 18.10 19.56 2.49
C LYS A 386 18.36 19.30 1.01
N ARG A 387 19.23 20.15 0.43
CA ARG A 387 19.70 20.00 -0.95
C ARG A 387 20.39 18.65 -1.15
N ASN A 388 20.09 18.00 -2.28
CA ASN A 388 20.69 16.73 -2.70
C ASN A 388 20.59 15.61 -1.65
N TYR A 389 19.57 15.64 -0.80
CA TYR A 389 19.44 14.65 0.27
C TYR A 389 19.37 13.22 -0.28
N PHE A 390 18.57 13.02 -1.33
CA PHE A 390 18.39 11.73 -2.00
C PHE A 390 19.56 11.36 -2.91
N LEU A 391 20.14 12.34 -3.58
CA LEU A 391 21.29 12.16 -4.48
C LEU A 391 22.57 11.80 -3.70
N ASP A 392 22.87 12.56 -2.65
CA ASP A 392 24.10 12.44 -1.86
C ASP A 392 23.99 11.41 -0.74
N LYS A 393 22.85 10.74 -0.61
CA LYS A 393 22.62 9.71 0.41
C LYS A 393 22.77 10.23 1.84
N LEU A 394 22.32 11.46 2.10
CA LEU A 394 22.49 12.11 3.41
C LEU A 394 21.76 11.39 4.55
N TRP A 395 20.71 10.61 4.25
CA TRP A 395 20.00 9.81 5.25
C TRP A 395 20.85 8.74 5.93
N PHE A 396 21.94 8.27 5.32
CA PHE A 396 22.85 7.29 5.94
C PHE A 396 23.48 7.80 7.24
N LYS A 397 23.50 9.12 7.46
CA LYS A 397 23.96 9.74 8.71
C LYS A 397 22.89 9.70 9.81
N SER A 398 21.61 9.60 9.42
CA SER A 398 20.44 9.71 10.30
C SER A 398 19.86 8.35 10.69
N VAL A 399 20.09 7.32 9.86
CA VAL A 399 19.63 5.95 10.13
C VAL A 399 20.49 5.32 11.25
N PRO A 400 19.88 4.82 12.35
CA PRO A 400 20.62 4.26 13.47
C PRO A 400 21.61 3.17 13.07
N GLY A 401 22.77 3.11 13.73
CA GLY A 401 23.84 2.15 13.40
C GLY A 401 23.41 0.68 13.39
N LYS A 402 22.38 0.31 14.17
CA LYS A 402 21.80 -1.05 14.17
C LYS A 402 20.94 -1.34 12.94
N ALA A 403 20.18 -0.35 12.45
CA ALA A 403 19.48 -0.44 11.17
C ALA A 403 20.51 -0.51 10.03
N ARG A 404 21.55 0.33 10.07
CA ARG A 404 22.71 0.26 9.16
C ARG A 404 23.40 -1.11 9.16
N LEU A 405 23.48 -1.79 10.32
CA LEU A 405 24.07 -3.13 10.44
C LEU A 405 23.14 -4.23 9.93
N MET A 406 21.83 -4.18 10.24
CA MET A 406 20.85 -5.11 9.65
C MET A 406 20.76 -4.95 8.14
N GLU A 407 20.91 -3.72 7.66
CA GLU A 407 20.93 -3.36 6.27
C GLU A 407 22.23 -3.80 5.59
N LEU A 408 23.41 -3.63 6.21
CA LEU A 408 24.66 -4.22 5.76
C LEU A 408 24.57 -5.74 5.66
N LYS A 409 23.90 -6.40 6.60
CA LYS A 409 23.63 -7.84 6.53
C LYS A 409 22.65 -8.20 5.42
N ALA A 410 21.59 -7.42 5.22
CA ALA A 410 20.65 -7.62 4.12
C ALA A 410 21.32 -7.38 2.75
N TYR A 411 22.21 -6.38 2.67
CA TYR A 411 23.02 -6.03 1.51
C TYR A 411 24.06 -7.11 1.22
N ALA A 412 24.75 -7.64 2.24
CA ALA A 412 25.64 -8.79 2.10
C ALA A 412 24.87 -10.02 1.57
N ASN A 413 23.71 -10.33 2.16
CA ASN A 413 22.85 -11.43 1.72
C ASN A 413 22.27 -11.22 0.30
N ALA A 414 22.08 -9.97 -0.13
CA ALA A 414 21.60 -9.61 -1.45
C ALA A 414 22.72 -9.54 -2.49
N LEU A 415 23.97 -9.27 -2.10
CA LEU A 415 25.14 -9.36 -2.97
C LEU A 415 25.59 -10.82 -3.18
N GLU A 416 25.39 -11.69 -2.19
CA GLU A 416 25.59 -13.14 -2.32
C GLU A 416 24.59 -13.80 -3.29
N LYS A 417 23.51 -13.11 -3.66
CA LYS A 417 22.50 -13.58 -4.62
C LYS A 417 22.55 -12.70 -5.85
N GLU A 418 23.01 -13.23 -6.99
CA GLU A 418 23.19 -12.44 -8.21
C GLU A 418 21.95 -11.58 -8.58
N ARG A 419 22.17 -10.26 -8.55
CA ARG A 419 21.49 -9.14 -9.22
C ARG A 419 19.99 -9.30 -9.53
N HIS A 420 19.14 -8.93 -8.58
CA HIS A 420 17.89 -8.23 -8.89
C HIS A 420 17.68 -7.04 -7.95
N ILE A 421 18.06 -5.85 -8.43
CA ILE A 421 17.63 -4.58 -7.84
C ILE A 421 16.11 -4.49 -8.08
N PRO A 422 15.27 -4.23 -7.06
CA PRO A 422 13.84 -4.04 -7.25
C PRO A 422 13.59 -3.00 -8.34
N LYS A 423 12.54 -3.14 -9.15
CA LYS A 423 12.21 -2.12 -10.15
C LYS A 423 11.81 -0.80 -9.49
N PRO A 424 12.14 0.35 -10.10
CA PRO A 424 11.71 1.66 -9.63
C PRO A 424 10.23 1.76 -9.32
N THR A 425 9.95 2.24 -8.11
CA THR A 425 8.60 2.38 -7.56
C THR A 425 7.96 3.73 -7.92
N ILE A 426 8.64 4.54 -8.73
CA ILE A 426 8.04 5.75 -9.32
C ILE A 426 7.81 5.52 -10.82
N LEU A 427 6.73 6.11 -11.33
CA LEU A 427 6.46 6.47 -12.72
C LEU A 427 7.75 7.01 -13.40
N GLN A 428 8.58 6.20 -14.04
CA GLN A 428 9.77 6.70 -14.77
C GLN A 428 9.39 7.08 -16.22
N VAL A 429 10.22 7.86 -16.91
CA VAL A 429 10.04 8.22 -18.31
C VAL A 429 11.22 7.60 -19.05
N ASP A 430 11.03 6.46 -19.71
CA ASP A 430 12.11 5.83 -20.48
C ASP A 430 12.14 6.35 -21.93
N ASN A 431 13.33 6.79 -22.34
CA ASN A 431 13.68 7.12 -23.71
C ASN A 431 14.35 5.90 -24.37
N ASN A 432 13.67 5.32 -25.37
CA ASN A 432 14.17 4.51 -26.50
C ASN A 432 15.25 3.43 -26.28
N MET A 433 14.86 2.15 -26.47
CA MET A 433 15.77 1.05 -26.85
C MET A 433 15.10 0.14 -27.90
N PRO A 434 15.78 -0.21 -29.01
CA PRO A 434 15.19 -1.02 -30.08
C PRO A 434 15.28 -2.54 -29.78
N PRO A 435 14.41 -3.36 -30.39
CA PRO A 435 14.31 -4.78 -30.08
C PRO A 435 15.44 -5.59 -30.74
N THR A 436 16.26 -6.26 -29.93
CA THR A 436 17.22 -7.25 -30.42
C THR A 436 16.54 -8.61 -30.55
N THR A 437 16.48 -9.13 -31.77
CA THR A 437 16.00 -10.47 -32.11
C THR A 437 17.09 -11.52 -31.82
N LEU A 438 16.75 -12.57 -31.07
CA LEU A 438 17.58 -13.76 -30.89
C LEU A 438 16.86 -14.99 -31.43
N ARG A 439 17.54 -15.74 -32.30
CA ARG A 439 17.19 -17.09 -32.77
C ARG A 439 17.73 -18.13 -31.78
N PRO A 440 17.07 -19.28 -31.54
CA PRO A 440 17.61 -20.35 -30.72
C PRO A 440 18.37 -21.40 -31.56
N SER A 441 19.45 -21.93 -30.97
CA SER A 441 20.19 -23.12 -31.43
C SER A 441 19.76 -24.31 -30.55
N ALA A 442 19.40 -25.43 -31.19
CA ALA A 442 18.95 -26.65 -30.54
C ALA A 442 20.13 -27.62 -30.35
N ALA A 443 20.50 -27.93 -29.11
CA ALA A 443 21.13 -29.19 -28.68
C ALA A 443 21.49 -29.17 -27.18
N THR A 444 20.48 -29.06 -26.33
CA THR A 444 20.38 -29.53 -24.93
C THR A 444 19.04 -28.98 -24.47
N GLY A 445 18.09 -29.88 -24.17
CA GLY A 445 16.66 -29.57 -24.10
C GLY A 445 16.37 -28.47 -23.08
N ASP A 446 16.30 -27.24 -23.56
CA ASP A 446 15.95 -26.09 -22.77
C ASP A 446 14.44 -26.17 -22.52
N TRP A 447 14.06 -26.63 -21.32
CA TRP A 447 12.65 -26.70 -20.94
C TRP A 447 11.97 -25.33 -20.96
N ASP A 448 12.74 -24.23 -21.04
CA ASP A 448 12.21 -22.88 -21.21
C ASP A 448 11.43 -22.72 -22.51
N ILE A 449 11.63 -23.56 -23.53
CA ILE A 449 10.80 -23.56 -24.74
C ILE A 449 9.36 -24.01 -24.48
N PHE A 450 9.12 -24.78 -23.42
CA PHE A 450 7.79 -25.25 -23.01
C PHE A 450 7.13 -24.32 -21.99
N PHE A 451 7.73 -23.17 -21.71
CA PHE A 451 7.15 -22.17 -20.83
C PHE A 451 6.81 -20.89 -21.60
N ASN A 452 5.67 -20.31 -21.25
CA ASN A 452 5.29 -19.02 -21.76
C ASN A 452 6.15 -17.94 -21.10
N SER A 453 6.58 -16.96 -21.89
CA SER A 453 7.27 -15.75 -21.39
C SER A 453 6.40 -14.88 -20.46
N THR A 454 5.13 -15.21 -20.31
CA THR A 454 4.15 -14.56 -19.44
C THR A 454 3.43 -15.60 -18.58
N PRO A 455 3.30 -15.39 -17.26
CA PRO A 455 2.50 -16.26 -16.41
C PRO A 455 1.02 -16.26 -16.81
N HIS A 456 0.29 -17.31 -16.44
CA HIS A 456 -1.17 -17.34 -16.59
C HIS A 456 -1.84 -16.34 -15.64
N SER A 457 -2.83 -15.61 -16.14
CA SER A 457 -3.71 -14.80 -15.31
C SER A 457 -4.65 -15.68 -14.48
N ASN A 458 -5.25 -15.12 -13.42
CA ASN A 458 -6.27 -15.85 -12.65
C ASN A 458 -7.47 -16.28 -13.50
N GLN A 459 -7.82 -15.52 -14.53
CA GLN A 459 -8.87 -15.91 -15.47
C GLN A 459 -8.46 -17.12 -16.31
N ALA A 460 -7.24 -17.11 -16.85
CA ALA A 460 -6.70 -18.26 -17.58
C ALA A 460 -6.65 -19.52 -16.70
N PHE A 461 -6.35 -19.37 -15.40
CA PHE A 461 -6.41 -20.49 -14.47
C PHE A 461 -7.81 -21.08 -14.30
N ARG A 462 -8.86 -20.25 -14.22
CA ARG A 462 -10.24 -20.72 -14.08
C ARG A 462 -10.70 -21.54 -15.29
N GLU A 463 -10.21 -21.18 -16.48
CA GLU A 463 -10.53 -21.88 -17.73
C GLU A 463 -9.70 -23.15 -17.90
N LEU A 464 -8.39 -23.09 -17.61
CA LEU A 464 -7.47 -24.20 -17.88
C LEU A 464 -7.49 -25.32 -16.84
N ILE A 465 -7.74 -25.01 -15.56
CA ILE A 465 -7.67 -26.02 -14.48
C ILE A 465 -8.73 -27.13 -14.63
N PRO A 466 -10.02 -26.85 -14.91
CA PRO A 466 -11.02 -27.90 -15.09
C PRO A 466 -10.69 -28.84 -16.26
N GLU A 467 -10.24 -28.31 -17.39
CA GLU A 467 -9.83 -29.11 -18.55
C GLU A 467 -8.58 -29.96 -18.25
N ALA A 468 -7.60 -29.39 -17.55
CA ALA A 468 -6.39 -30.10 -17.14
C ALA A 468 -6.70 -31.24 -16.17
N LEU A 469 -7.57 -31.02 -15.17
CA LEU A 469 -8.00 -32.07 -14.24
C LEU A 469 -8.70 -33.23 -14.96
N GLY A 470 -9.66 -32.92 -15.84
CA GLY A 470 -10.37 -33.94 -16.61
C GLY A 470 -9.47 -34.73 -17.57
N ALA A 471 -8.36 -34.13 -18.02
CA ALA A 471 -7.35 -34.82 -18.81
C ALA A 471 -6.44 -35.72 -17.93
N LEU A 472 -6.03 -35.24 -16.75
CA LEU A 472 -5.22 -36.01 -15.81
C LEU A 472 -5.92 -37.29 -15.35
N GLU A 473 -7.24 -37.26 -15.15
CA GLU A 473 -8.03 -38.44 -14.77
C GLU A 473 -8.02 -39.57 -15.81
N LYS A 474 -7.78 -39.24 -17.08
CA LYS A 474 -7.87 -40.18 -18.21
C LYS A 474 -6.51 -40.70 -18.67
N CYS A 475 -5.41 -40.20 -18.10
CA CYS A 475 -4.07 -40.46 -18.59
C CYS A 475 -3.26 -41.34 -17.62
N THR A 476 -2.46 -42.23 -18.19
CA THR A 476 -1.45 -43.01 -17.46
C THR A 476 -0.14 -42.21 -17.40
N SER A 477 0.53 -42.23 -16.25
CA SER A 477 1.56 -41.27 -15.84
C SER A 477 2.96 -41.49 -16.40
N ASP A 478 3.10 -42.01 -17.62
CA ASP A 478 4.40 -42.38 -18.21
C ASP A 478 5.05 -41.21 -18.98
N TRP A 479 5.05 -40.00 -18.41
CA TRP A 479 5.59 -38.80 -19.06
C TRP A 479 7.10 -38.69 -18.91
N GLN A 480 7.82 -38.52 -20.02
CA GLN A 480 9.28 -38.35 -20.04
C GLN A 480 9.68 -36.90 -20.34
N SER A 481 8.83 -36.16 -21.03
CA SER A 481 9.01 -34.77 -21.46
C SER A 481 7.69 -33.98 -21.38
N PRO A 482 7.72 -32.63 -21.38
CA PRO A 482 6.51 -31.81 -21.39
C PRO A 482 5.60 -32.10 -22.59
N SER A 483 6.16 -32.50 -23.74
CA SER A 483 5.38 -32.91 -24.92
C SER A 483 4.56 -34.17 -24.71
N ASP A 484 4.85 -34.97 -23.69
CA ASP A 484 4.06 -36.16 -23.34
C ASP A 484 2.86 -35.82 -22.45
N LEU A 485 2.77 -34.58 -21.96
CA LEU A 485 1.63 -34.12 -21.18
C LEU A 485 0.38 -34.02 -22.09
N PRO A 486 -0.81 -34.40 -21.59
CA PRO A 486 -2.04 -34.11 -22.31
C PRO A 486 -2.16 -32.62 -22.61
N GLU A 487 -2.63 -32.26 -23.81
CA GLU A 487 -2.67 -30.86 -24.26
C GLU A 487 -3.29 -29.88 -23.24
N PRO A 488 -4.41 -30.19 -22.54
CA PRO A 488 -4.92 -29.30 -21.48
C PRO A 488 -3.95 -29.12 -20.30
N VAL A 489 -3.23 -30.18 -19.93
CA VAL A 489 -2.23 -30.15 -18.85
C VAL A 489 -1.00 -29.37 -19.28
N LEU A 490 -0.55 -29.54 -20.53
CA LEU A 490 0.56 -28.77 -21.11
C LEU A 490 0.25 -27.28 -21.18
N ARG A 491 -0.96 -26.91 -21.67
CA ARG A 491 -1.41 -25.50 -21.70
C ARG A 491 -1.40 -24.89 -20.30
N TRP A 492 -1.89 -25.59 -19.29
CA TRP A 492 -1.77 -25.13 -17.90
C TRP A 492 -0.31 -25.01 -17.46
N PHE A 493 0.51 -26.03 -17.72
CA PHE A 493 1.92 -26.13 -17.30
C PHE A 493 2.78 -24.99 -17.87
N GLN A 494 2.55 -24.60 -19.13
CA GLN A 494 3.27 -23.54 -19.83
C GLN A 494 3.28 -22.21 -19.06
N GLY A 495 2.22 -21.85 -18.35
CA GLY A 495 2.16 -20.59 -17.59
C GLY A 495 2.70 -20.68 -16.16
N GLN A 496 3.28 -21.82 -15.76
CA GLN A 496 3.71 -22.05 -14.37
C GLN A 496 5.15 -21.61 -14.06
N LYS A 497 5.96 -21.26 -15.07
CA LYS A 497 7.38 -20.90 -14.87
C LYS A 497 7.57 -19.82 -13.80
N GLU A 498 6.89 -18.69 -13.96
CA GLU A 498 7.00 -17.55 -13.04
C GLU A 498 6.13 -17.68 -11.78
N ILE A 499 5.37 -18.78 -11.65
CA ILE A 499 4.40 -18.98 -10.56
C ILE A 499 4.86 -20.08 -9.61
N LEU A 500 5.01 -21.31 -10.12
CA LEU A 500 5.40 -22.48 -9.34
C LEU A 500 6.92 -22.67 -9.33
N PHE A 501 7.57 -22.34 -10.45
CA PHE A 501 9.00 -22.60 -10.67
C PHE A 501 9.86 -21.33 -10.67
N TYR A 502 9.39 -20.27 -10.01
CA TYR A 502 10.09 -18.99 -9.97
C TYR A 502 11.50 -19.16 -9.38
N ASN A 503 12.53 -18.76 -10.14
CA ASN A 503 13.95 -18.96 -9.84
C ASN A 503 14.39 -20.41 -9.63
N ILE A 504 13.64 -21.38 -10.15
CA ILE A 504 14.01 -22.78 -10.13
C ILE A 504 14.32 -23.21 -11.55
N PRO A 505 15.57 -23.61 -11.86
CA PRO A 505 15.85 -24.24 -13.13
C PRO A 505 15.05 -25.53 -13.19
N VAL A 506 14.19 -25.65 -14.19
CA VAL A 506 13.42 -26.87 -14.46
C VAL A 506 14.08 -27.51 -15.67
N SER A 507 14.64 -28.69 -15.49
CA SER A 507 15.31 -29.43 -16.57
C SER A 507 14.76 -30.85 -16.73
N SER A 508 13.88 -31.26 -15.82
CA SER A 508 13.28 -32.59 -15.76
C SER A 508 11.98 -32.58 -14.98
N PHE A 509 11.15 -33.61 -15.17
CA PHE A 509 9.98 -33.83 -14.30
C PHE A 509 10.36 -34.10 -12.84
N ASN A 510 11.58 -34.57 -12.55
CA ASN A 510 12.03 -34.74 -11.17
C ASN A 510 12.18 -33.38 -10.44
N ASP A 511 12.61 -32.34 -11.17
CA ASP A 511 12.68 -30.96 -10.62
C ASP A 511 11.27 -30.43 -10.32
N VAL A 512 10.33 -30.71 -11.23
CA VAL A 512 8.90 -30.40 -11.07
C VAL A 512 8.34 -31.11 -9.84
N THR A 513 8.47 -32.44 -9.77
CA THR A 513 7.99 -33.27 -8.65
C THR A 513 8.52 -32.76 -7.32
N ARG A 514 9.85 -32.58 -7.20
CA ARG A 514 10.46 -32.08 -5.96
C ARG A 514 9.90 -30.72 -5.56
N LYS A 515 9.66 -29.83 -6.52
CA LYS A 515 9.05 -28.53 -6.23
C LYS A 515 7.59 -28.69 -5.77
N LEU A 516 6.81 -29.53 -6.43
CA LEU A 516 5.40 -29.77 -6.07
C LEU A 516 5.26 -30.39 -4.68
N GLU A 517 6.13 -31.31 -4.29
CA GLU A 517 6.17 -31.90 -2.94
C GLU A 517 6.41 -30.83 -1.85
N THR A 518 7.14 -29.75 -2.15
CA THR A 518 7.29 -28.63 -1.20
C THR A 518 6.04 -27.75 -1.07
N ILE A 519 5.16 -27.76 -2.09
CA ILE A 519 3.95 -26.92 -2.14
C ILE A 519 2.73 -27.68 -1.61
N VAL A 520 2.67 -28.98 -1.88
CA VAL A 520 1.58 -29.87 -1.50
C VAL A 520 2.12 -30.81 -0.41
N PRO A 521 1.96 -30.47 0.90
CA PRO A 521 2.46 -31.32 1.96
C PRO A 521 1.88 -32.73 1.82
N SER A 522 2.72 -33.76 1.99
CA SER A 522 2.25 -35.13 2.11
C SER A 522 1.24 -35.18 3.26
N THR A 523 -0.04 -35.39 2.94
CA THR A 523 -1.05 -35.65 3.95
C THR A 523 -0.63 -36.89 4.71
N ARG A 524 -0.71 -36.88 6.05
CA ARG A 524 -0.22 -37.93 6.97
C ARG A 524 -0.91 -39.31 6.83
N PHE A 525 -1.45 -39.65 5.67
CA PHE A 525 -2.07 -40.93 5.39
C PHE A 525 -1.08 -41.85 4.67
N GLY A 526 -0.34 -42.64 5.46
CA GLY A 526 0.37 -43.85 5.02
C GLY A 526 1.63 -43.62 4.19
N GLN A 527 2.75 -44.20 4.63
CA GLN A 527 3.94 -44.36 3.79
C GLN A 527 3.66 -45.37 2.65
N GLY A 528 2.94 -44.92 1.63
CA GLY A 528 2.79 -45.64 0.36
C GLY A 528 4.00 -45.37 -0.56
N PRO A 529 4.14 -46.14 -1.67
CA PRO A 529 5.13 -45.86 -2.71
C PRO A 529 5.01 -44.41 -3.21
N SER A 530 6.13 -43.81 -3.60
CA SER A 530 6.24 -42.41 -4.05
C SER A 530 5.09 -42.02 -4.98
N GLU A 531 4.32 -41.00 -4.60
CA GLU A 531 3.24 -40.46 -5.44
C GLU A 531 3.80 -40.03 -6.80
N GLY A 532 3.18 -40.50 -7.88
CA GLY A 532 3.56 -40.10 -9.24
C GLY A 532 3.23 -38.61 -9.48
N LEU A 533 3.94 -37.98 -10.42
CA LEU A 533 3.75 -36.57 -10.76
C LEU A 533 2.29 -36.20 -11.07
N GLY A 534 1.55 -37.10 -11.73
CA GLY A 534 0.13 -36.90 -12.04
C GLY A 534 -0.72 -36.65 -10.79
N GLU A 535 -0.50 -37.41 -9.71
CA GLU A 535 -1.25 -37.27 -8.47
C GLU A 535 -0.95 -35.94 -7.77
N LEU A 536 0.32 -35.52 -7.76
CA LEU A 536 0.73 -34.22 -7.23
C LEU A 536 0.09 -33.06 -7.99
N LEU A 537 0.00 -33.17 -9.33
CA LEU A 537 -0.67 -32.18 -10.17
C LEU A 537 -2.17 -32.12 -9.90
N ILE A 538 -2.86 -33.27 -9.78
CA ILE A 538 -4.28 -33.34 -9.43
C ILE A 538 -4.54 -32.64 -8.09
N ARG A 539 -3.73 -32.95 -7.06
CA ARG A 539 -3.87 -32.34 -5.73
C ARG A 539 -3.64 -30.83 -5.76
N LEU A 540 -2.60 -30.36 -6.45
CA LEU A 540 -2.32 -28.93 -6.57
C LEU A 540 -3.46 -28.20 -7.29
N MET A 541 -3.89 -28.72 -8.45
CA MET A 541 -4.95 -28.12 -9.26
C MET A 541 -6.29 -28.13 -8.52
N GLY A 542 -6.64 -29.22 -7.85
CA GLY A 542 -7.86 -29.33 -7.03
C GLY A 542 -7.87 -28.34 -5.86
N ALA A 543 -6.74 -28.15 -5.18
CA ALA A 543 -6.62 -27.14 -4.12
C ALA A 543 -6.81 -25.71 -4.67
N LYS A 544 -6.25 -25.42 -5.85
CA LYS A 544 -6.42 -24.14 -6.53
C LYS A 544 -7.85 -23.90 -6.98
N LEU A 545 -8.51 -24.89 -7.57
CA LEU A 545 -9.91 -24.80 -7.98
C LEU A 545 -10.83 -24.56 -6.78
N THR A 546 -10.58 -25.26 -5.66
CA THR A 546 -11.32 -25.06 -4.41
C THR A 546 -11.15 -23.65 -3.85
N SER A 547 -9.95 -23.06 -3.97
CA SER A 547 -9.71 -21.65 -3.64
C SER A 547 -10.52 -20.72 -4.53
N PHE A 548 -10.51 -20.92 -5.86
CA PHE A 548 -11.24 -20.05 -6.78
C PHE A 548 -12.75 -20.14 -6.61
N ALA A 549 -13.29 -21.33 -6.35
CA ALA A 549 -14.71 -21.51 -6.14
C ALA A 549 -15.19 -20.85 -4.84
N ARG A 550 -14.32 -20.82 -3.81
CA ARG A 550 -14.56 -20.06 -2.58
C ARG A 550 -14.61 -18.56 -2.84
N ASP A 551 -13.77 -18.06 -3.73
CA ASP A 551 -13.69 -16.63 -4.08
C ASP A 551 -14.82 -16.14 -5.02
N ALA A 552 -15.60 -17.05 -5.63
CA ALA A 552 -16.55 -16.74 -6.70
C ALA A 552 -18.04 -16.94 -6.32
N GLU A 553 -18.36 -17.17 -5.05
CA GLU A 553 -19.74 -17.43 -4.56
C GLU A 553 -20.48 -18.55 -5.31
N VAL A 554 -19.77 -19.50 -5.92
CA VAL A 554 -20.39 -20.58 -6.70
C VAL A 554 -21.01 -21.61 -5.74
N PRO A 555 -22.30 -21.96 -5.87
CA PRO A 555 -22.94 -22.94 -5.01
C PRO A 555 -22.20 -24.28 -5.04
N LEU A 556 -21.92 -24.85 -3.85
CA LEU A 556 -21.20 -26.12 -3.68
C LEU A 556 -21.78 -27.27 -4.54
N ALA A 557 -23.08 -27.22 -4.83
CA ALA A 557 -23.80 -28.14 -5.71
C ALA A 557 -23.30 -28.12 -7.18
N GLN A 558 -22.90 -26.96 -7.72
CA GLN A 558 -22.32 -26.87 -9.07
C GLN A 558 -20.92 -27.48 -9.11
N ILE A 559 -20.14 -27.35 -8.03
CA ILE A 559 -18.81 -27.97 -7.90
C ILE A 559 -18.94 -29.50 -7.82
N ILE A 560 -19.93 -29.99 -7.07
CA ILE A 560 -20.25 -31.43 -6.96
C ILE A 560 -20.71 -32.01 -8.31
N SER A 561 -21.40 -31.23 -9.14
CA SER A 561 -21.81 -31.67 -10.48
C SER A 561 -20.66 -31.77 -11.50
N LEU A 562 -19.54 -31.09 -11.24
CA LEU A 562 -18.38 -31.00 -12.15
C LEU A 562 -17.24 -31.97 -11.79
N GLY A 563 -17.20 -32.49 -10.56
CA GLY A 563 -16.19 -33.44 -10.10
C GLY A 563 -16.81 -34.78 -9.71
N GLY A 564 -16.30 -35.88 -10.25
CA GLY A 564 -16.78 -37.23 -9.91
C GLY A 564 -16.78 -37.51 -8.40
N ARG A 565 -17.59 -38.48 -7.96
CA ARG A 565 -17.87 -38.81 -6.54
C ARG A 565 -16.61 -38.94 -5.66
N SER A 566 -15.50 -39.39 -6.23
CA SER A 566 -14.18 -39.51 -5.58
C SER A 566 -13.52 -38.15 -5.25
N GLN A 567 -13.69 -37.13 -6.08
CA GLN A 567 -13.14 -35.78 -5.86
C GLN A 567 -13.92 -35.00 -4.80
N CYS A 568 -15.22 -35.21 -4.76
CA CYS A 568 -16.08 -34.67 -3.70
C CYS A 568 -15.65 -35.20 -2.33
N LEU A 569 -15.33 -36.49 -2.21
CA LEU A 569 -14.89 -37.10 -0.95
C LEU A 569 -13.53 -36.57 -0.48
N VAL A 570 -12.59 -36.34 -1.39
CA VAL A 570 -11.29 -35.73 -1.06
C VAL A 570 -11.46 -34.27 -0.64
N ALA A 571 -12.24 -33.47 -1.37
CA ALA A 571 -12.52 -32.07 -1.01
C ALA A 571 -13.26 -31.94 0.33
N ILE A 572 -14.21 -32.84 0.62
CA ILE A 572 -14.95 -32.91 1.90
C ILE A 572 -14.02 -33.34 3.05
N SER A 573 -13.09 -34.26 2.80
CA SER A 573 -12.12 -34.70 3.81
C SER A 573 -11.14 -33.59 4.21
N LEU A 574 -10.90 -32.62 3.32
CA LEU A 574 -9.99 -31.50 3.53
C LEU A 574 -10.68 -30.23 4.07
N ALA A 575 -12.01 -30.23 4.20
CA ALA A 575 -12.79 -29.09 4.70
C ALA A 575 -12.88 -29.04 6.24
N PRO A 576 -13.00 -27.85 6.86
CA PRO A 576 -13.32 -27.69 8.29
C PRO A 576 -14.60 -28.42 8.69
N ASP A 577 -14.74 -28.82 9.96
CA ASP A 577 -15.80 -29.75 10.41
C ASP A 577 -17.23 -29.26 10.12
N ASP A 578 -17.48 -27.96 10.16
CA ASP A 578 -18.78 -27.35 9.85
C ASP A 578 -19.09 -27.37 8.35
N ALA A 579 -18.09 -27.09 7.50
CA ALA A 579 -18.21 -27.21 6.05
C ALA A 579 -18.30 -28.68 5.60
N ARG A 580 -17.62 -29.59 6.30
CA ARG A 580 -17.71 -31.04 6.09
C ARG A 580 -19.09 -31.58 6.42
N ALA A 581 -19.73 -31.09 7.49
CA ALA A 581 -21.10 -31.45 7.85
C ALA A 581 -22.10 -30.99 6.79
N ARG A 582 -22.03 -29.71 6.37
CA ARG A 582 -22.90 -29.17 5.30
C ARG A 582 -22.73 -29.90 3.97
N ALA A 583 -21.48 -30.24 3.61
CA ALA A 583 -21.18 -30.95 2.38
C ALA A 583 -21.64 -32.43 2.40
N ARG A 584 -21.58 -33.11 3.55
CA ARG A 584 -22.16 -34.45 3.72
C ARG A 584 -23.67 -34.44 3.55
N THR A 585 -24.36 -33.49 4.18
CA THR A 585 -25.83 -33.36 4.04
C THR A 585 -26.24 -33.07 2.60
N ALA A 586 -25.48 -32.24 1.87
CA ALA A 586 -25.71 -32.00 0.45
C ALA A 586 -25.46 -33.24 -0.41
N LEU A 587 -24.42 -34.04 -0.09
CA LEU A 587 -24.10 -35.28 -0.82
C LEU A 587 -25.09 -36.43 -0.54
N GLU A 588 -25.75 -36.42 0.62
CA GLU A 588 -26.81 -37.38 0.99
C GLU A 588 -28.17 -37.02 0.38
N SER A 589 -28.36 -35.76 -0.02
CA SER A 589 -29.59 -35.26 -0.68
C SER A 589 -29.62 -35.42 -2.19
N VAL A 590 -28.50 -35.85 -2.79
CA VAL A 590 -28.30 -36.16 -4.23
C VAL A 590 -28.12 -37.67 -4.38
#